data_AF-A0A382DIY9-F1
#
_entry.id   AF-A0A382DIY9-F1
#
_cell.length_a   1.000
_cell.length_b   1.000
_cell.length_c   1.000
_cell.angle_alpha   90.00
_cell.angle_beta   90.00
_cell.angle_gamma   90.00
#
_symmetry.space_group_name_H-M   'P 1'
#
loop_
_entity.id
_entity.type
_entity.pdbx_description
1 polymer ?
#
loop_
_entity_poly.entity_id
_entity_poly.type
_entity_poly.pdbx_seq_one_letter_code
_entity_poly.pdbx_strand_id
1 'polypeptide(L)' 'VKRTAVLNVVGLTQRHIGPDTPAITQFLSLGQASLIDPAFPAVTCTAQSNYLTGQRPSDHGIVGNGWYNYELAEVTF' A
#
# COMPACT_ATOMS: atom_id res chain seq x y z
N VAL A 1 -24.35 12.39 -0.85
CA VAL A 1 -22.98 11.88 -0.56
C VAL A 1 -22.38 11.35 -1.85
N LYS A 2 -21.16 11.75 -2.21
CA LYS A 2 -20.45 11.17 -3.36
C LYS A 2 -19.88 9.83 -2.93
N ARG A 3 -20.16 8.75 -3.66
CA ARG A 3 -19.54 7.44 -3.42
C ARG A 3 -18.07 7.53 -3.82
N THR A 4 -17.18 7.14 -2.91
CA THR A 4 -15.72 7.19 -3.13
C THR A 4 -15.14 5.80 -2.94
N ALA A 5 -14.31 5.38 -3.89
CA ALA A 5 -13.50 4.17 -3.78
C ALA A 5 -12.03 4.55 -3.73
N VAL A 6 -11.27 3.95 -2.81
CA VAL A 6 -9.82 4.08 -2.72
C VAL A 6 -9.23 2.73 -3.07
N LEU A 7 -8.31 2.71 -4.04
CA LEU A 7 -7.67 1.48 -4.52
C LEU A 7 -6.22 1.47 -4.06
N ASN A 8 -5.86 0.48 -3.26
CA ASN A 8 -4.48 0.22 -2.84
C ASN A 8 -3.93 -0.98 -3.61
N VAL A 9 -3.27 -0.71 -4.74
CA VAL A 9 -2.86 -1.73 -5.71
C VAL A 9 -1.39 -2.11 -5.49
N VAL A 10 -1.16 -3.34 -5.05
CA VAL A 10 0.18 -3.86 -4.74
C VAL A 10 1.04 -3.92 -6.01
N GLY A 11 2.26 -3.38 -5.95
CA GLY A 11 3.24 -3.44 -7.03
C GLY A 11 2.98 -2.52 -8.23
N LEU A 12 1.87 -1.76 -8.22
CA LEU A 12 1.58 -0.81 -9.29
C LEU A 12 2.51 0.41 -9.17
N THR A 13 3.40 0.53 -10.14
CA THR A 13 4.25 1.72 -10.35
C THR A 13 3.97 2.37 -11.71
N GLN A 14 4.43 3.63 -11.88
CA GLN A 14 4.20 4.44 -13.09
C GLN A 14 4.63 3.73 -14.38
N ARG A 15 5.69 2.90 -14.33
CA ARG A 15 6.21 2.18 -15.52
C ARG A 15 5.23 1.16 -16.12
N HIS A 16 4.23 0.72 -15.35
CA HIS A 16 3.20 -0.21 -15.83
C HIS A 16 2.02 0.52 -16.49
N ILE A 17 1.99 1.86 -16.43
CA ILE A 17 0.89 2.67 -16.94
C ILE A 17 1.24 3.15 -18.35
N GLY A 18 0.42 2.79 -19.34
CA GLY A 18 0.73 3.00 -20.76
C GLY A 18 -0.35 2.49 -21.71
N PRO A 19 0.00 2.14 -22.96
CA PRO A 19 -0.94 1.69 -23.99
C PRO A 19 -1.78 0.46 -23.60
N ASP A 20 -1.20 -0.46 -22.83
CA ASP A 20 -1.87 -1.69 -22.38
C ASP A 20 -2.77 -1.49 -21.15
N THR A 21 -2.76 -0.30 -20.54
CA THR A 21 -3.60 0.07 -19.38
C THR A 21 -4.43 1.33 -19.68
N PRO A 22 -5.24 1.33 -20.76
CA PRO A 22 -5.86 2.55 -21.30
C PRO A 22 -6.81 3.23 -20.31
N ALA A 23 -7.51 2.47 -19.47
CA ALA A 23 -8.41 3.03 -18.45
C ALA A 23 -7.66 3.83 -17.36
N ILE A 24 -6.50 3.32 -16.91
CA ILE A 24 -5.67 4.01 -15.90
C ILE A 24 -5.00 5.23 -16.55
N THR A 25 -4.51 5.09 -17.79
CA THR A 25 -3.94 6.19 -18.57
C THR A 25 -4.94 7.33 -18.76
N GLN A 26 -6.19 7.02 -19.12
CA GLN A 26 -7.25 8.03 -19.23
C GLN A 26 -7.61 8.64 -17.88
N PHE A 27 -7.67 7.85 -16.81
CA PHE A 27 -7.94 8.37 -15.47
C PHE A 27 -6.87 9.37 -15.02
N LEU A 28 -5.59 9.07 -15.26
CA LEU A 28 -4.49 9.98 -14.95
C LEU A 28 -4.53 11.28 -15.76
N SER A 29 -4.94 11.26 -17.03
CA SER A 29 -5.01 12.48 -17.85
C SER A 29 -6.11 13.47 -17.40
N LEU A 30 -7.12 12.98 -16.68
CA LEU A 30 -8.19 13.78 -16.11
C LEU A 30 -7.91 14.22 -14.65
N GLY A 31 -6.84 13.68 -14.04
CA GLY A 31 -6.57 13.81 -12.62
C GLY A 31 -5.19 14.38 -12.30
N GLN A 32 -4.73 14.11 -11.08
CA GLN A 32 -3.39 14.45 -10.62
C GLN A 32 -2.65 13.18 -10.22
N ALA A 33 -1.33 13.18 -10.41
CA ALA A 33 -0.42 12.15 -9.93
C ALA A 33 0.58 12.78 -8.98
N SER A 34 0.91 12.05 -7.92
CA SER A 34 1.98 12.43 -6.98
C SER A 34 2.75 11.18 -6.60
N LEU A 35 4.05 11.36 -6.35
CA LEU A 35 4.83 10.35 -5.66
C LEU A 35 4.50 10.43 -4.17
N ILE A 36 4.52 9.27 -3.52
CA ILE A 36 4.42 9.15 -2.06
C ILE A 36 5.71 8.56 -1.55
N ASP A 37 6.12 8.97 -0.35
CA ASP A 37 7.21 8.29 0.34
C ASP A 37 6.73 6.88 0.70
N PRO A 38 7.40 5.83 0.20
CA PRO A 38 6.95 4.47 0.42
C PRO A 38 7.12 4.08 1.89
N ALA A 39 6.28 3.16 2.35
CA ALA A 39 6.43 2.59 3.68
C ALA A 39 7.78 1.88 3.84
N PHE A 40 8.36 2.00 5.03
CA PHE A 40 9.52 1.23 5.47
C PHE A 40 9.18 0.48 6.77
N PRO A 41 9.35 -0.84 6.85
CA PRO A 41 9.88 -1.73 5.80
C PRO A 41 8.95 -1.87 4.58
N ALA A 42 9.55 -2.06 3.40
CA ALA A 42 8.85 -2.12 2.11
C ALA A 42 8.19 -3.49 1.87
N VAL A 43 7.30 -3.88 2.80
CA VAL A 43 6.49 -5.10 2.73
C VAL A 43 5.01 -4.75 2.64
N THR A 44 4.24 -5.62 2.00
CA THR A 44 2.84 -5.33 1.61
C THR A 44 1.96 -4.95 2.81
N CYS A 45 1.94 -5.75 3.87
CA CYS A 45 1.05 -5.52 5.01
C CYS A 45 1.33 -4.17 5.71
N THR A 46 2.61 -3.81 5.83
CA THR A 46 3.05 -2.51 6.37
C THR A 46 2.59 -1.36 5.48
N ALA A 47 2.85 -1.41 4.18
CA ALA A 47 2.43 -0.36 3.26
C ALA A 47 0.91 -0.18 3.24
N GLN A 48 0.16 -1.28 3.23
CA GLN A 48 -1.30 -1.23 3.26
C GLN A 48 -1.84 -0.65 4.57
N SER A 49 -1.21 -0.99 5.71
CA SER A 49 -1.55 -0.44 7.01
C SER A 49 -1.27 1.06 7.09
N ASN A 50 -0.13 1.54 6.56
CA ASN A 50 0.17 2.97 6.47
C ASN A 50 -0.94 3.73 5.72
N TYR A 51 -1.31 3.25 4.52
CA TYR A 51 -2.27 3.97 3.67
C TYR A 51 -3.72 3.88 4.18
N LEU A 52 -4.07 2.80 4.88
CA LEU A 52 -5.39 2.65 5.48
C LEU A 52 -5.56 3.54 6.73
N THR A 53 -4.53 3.61 7.57
CA THR A 53 -4.59 4.29 8.87
C THR A 53 -4.13 5.74 8.83
N GLY A 54 -3.32 6.11 7.82
CA GLY A 54 -2.60 7.39 7.79
C GLY A 54 -1.48 7.48 8.83
N GLN A 55 -1.08 6.37 9.45
CA GLN A 55 -0.07 6.32 10.51
C GLN A 55 1.22 5.64 10.03
N ARG A 56 2.31 5.80 10.80
CA ARG A 56 3.58 5.11 10.53
C ARG A 56 3.63 3.75 11.25
N PRO A 57 4.53 2.84 10.85
CA PRO A 57 4.67 1.54 11.51
C PRO A 57 4.99 1.62 13.00
N SER A 58 5.64 2.71 13.44
CA SER A 58 5.86 3.00 14.87
C SER A 58 4.57 3.18 15.67
N ASP A 59 3.48 3.56 15.00
CA ASP A 59 2.22 3.94 15.63
C ASP A 59 1.20 2.79 15.52
N HIS A 60 1.08 2.16 14.34
CA HIS A 60 0.14 1.05 14.14
C HIS A 60 0.74 -0.35 14.37
N GLY A 61 2.06 -0.48 14.53
CA GLY A 61 2.76 -1.72 14.92
C GLY A 61 2.94 -2.79 13.83
N ILE A 62 2.31 -2.66 12.67
CA ILE A 62 2.35 -3.65 11.58
C ILE A 62 3.63 -3.48 10.73
N VAL A 63 4.70 -4.19 11.10
CA VAL A 63 6.00 -4.16 10.40
C VAL A 63 6.23 -5.36 9.46
N GLY A 64 5.28 -6.28 9.38
CA GLY A 64 5.38 -7.49 8.56
C GLY A 64 4.08 -8.28 8.52
N ASN A 65 4.15 -9.48 7.95
CA ASN A 65 3.01 -10.41 7.87
C ASN A 65 2.91 -11.32 9.09
N GLY A 66 3.90 -11.30 9.99
CA GLY A 66 3.99 -12.24 11.09
C GLY A 66 5.15 -11.93 12.03
N TRP A 67 5.08 -12.52 13.22
CA TRP A 67 6.06 -12.34 14.30
C TRP A 67 6.44 -13.67 14.91
N TYR A 68 7.71 -13.76 15.31
CA TYR A 68 8.16 -14.84 16.17
C TYR A 68 7.64 -14.60 17.60
N ASN A 69 6.83 -15.52 18.08
CA ASN A 69 6.37 -15.56 19.46
C ASN A 69 7.40 -16.32 20.31
N TYR A 70 8.10 -15.58 21.17
CA TYR A 70 9.15 -16.14 22.04
C TYR A 70 8.63 -17.11 23.11
N GLU A 71 7.36 -16.99 23.53
CA GLU A 71 6.77 -17.89 24.53
C GLU A 71 6.48 -19.28 23.93
N LEU A 72 6.03 -19.30 22.68
CA LEU A 72 5.69 -20.53 21.96
C LEU A 72 6.87 -21.09 21.15
N ALA A 73 7.90 -20.29 20.95
CA ALA A 73 9.01 -20.56 20.04
C ALA A 73 8.58 -20.79 18.58
N GLU A 74 7.52 -20.11 18.13
CA GLU A 74 6.87 -20.30 16.82
C GLU A 74 6.70 -18.98 16.06
N VAL A 75 6.58 -19.06 14.73
CA VAL A 75 6.18 -17.91 13.90
C VAL A 75 4.66 -17.89 13.76
N THR A 76 4.07 -16.74 14.06
CA THR A 76 2.62 -16.46 13.91
C THR A 76 2.40 -15.46 12.78
N PHE A 77 1.27 -15.56 12.08
CA PHE A 77 0.92 -14.71 10.93
C PHE A 77 -0.51 -14.19 11.07
#